data_AF-A0A315Y481-F1
#
_entry.id   AF-A0A315Y481-F1
#
_cell.length_a   1.000
_cell.length_b   1.000
_cell.length_c   1.000
_cell.angle_alpha   90.00
_cell.angle_beta   90.00
_cell.angle_gamma   90.00
#
_symmetry.space_group_name_H-M   'P 1'
#
loop_
_entity.id
_entity.type
_entity.pdbx_description
1 polymer ?
#
loop_
_entity_poly.entity_id
_entity_poly.type
_entity_poly.pdbx_seq_one_letter_code
_entity_poly.pdbx_strand_id
1 'polypeptide(L)'
;MRTVKDNGIMRLLLTFLIIVGVMAGVYRPSQTAKAAEDFRLWRQMDSRWGNTAIGGSNVRRSGCYITSIAMVAVASGARDTSSFNPGVFAQQLNNIGAFNYSGGLSSWASVNKVVNEISIDSANLSFKSSDRKGKAAEIKAALDKGSYVICNVGGHWVYIDGVIGDDVYMADPAKDDILMFDAYSNANITVYQLLKGKKPYSGFTPLYTPAGKAPVTTSSTSTSTTTTTTTTTTTTTTTTTTKATTTAKVSTTKTSATTAKPVSTTVTYCKGEYYCAGSRTVTVWSENGKDTAAVLEEGNIVDVTAVNGNMGEVIIDGKKCRVKLSELVFAGKELDLVLGDINNDGAFNTYDLALINEYIISRSRLPEGVSVLTKSEIAAADISGDGLIDDTDVIMYLMRICN
;
A
#
# COMPACT_ATOMS: atom_id res chain seq x y z
N MET A 1 -34.80 36.93 59.10
CA MET A 1 -34.97 35.47 58.94
C MET A 1 -35.04 34.98 57.48
N ARG A 2 -35.07 35.85 56.45
CA ARG A 2 -35.01 35.44 55.03
C ARG A 2 -33.60 35.26 54.46
N THR A 3 -32.59 35.92 55.04
CA THR A 3 -31.20 35.92 54.52
C THR A 3 -30.36 34.69 54.88
N VAL A 4 -30.80 33.84 55.82
CA VAL A 4 -30.07 32.62 56.22
C VAL A 4 -30.44 31.42 55.33
N LYS A 5 -31.65 31.42 54.76
CA LYS A 5 -32.18 30.30 53.95
C LYS A 5 -31.59 30.28 52.54
N ASP A 6 -31.30 31.46 51.97
CA ASP A 6 -30.76 31.61 50.62
C ASP A 6 -29.28 31.21 50.54
N ASN A 7 -28.52 31.43 51.61
CA ASN A 7 -27.10 31.05 51.69
C ASN A 7 -26.89 29.54 51.86
N GLY A 8 -27.87 28.81 52.41
CA GLY A 8 -27.83 27.35 52.54
C GLY A 8 -28.07 26.65 51.20
N ILE A 9 -29.04 27.15 50.42
CA ILE A 9 -29.41 26.60 49.11
C ILE A 9 -28.33 26.87 48.06
N MET A 10 -27.72 28.06 48.08
CA MET A 10 -26.62 28.42 47.16
C MET A 10 -25.36 27.58 47.42
N ARG A 11 -25.06 27.27 48.69
CA ARG A 11 -23.95 26.38 49.06
C ARG A 11 -24.21 24.92 48.68
N LEU A 12 -25.46 24.45 48.80
CA LEU A 12 -25.83 23.08 48.41
C LEU A 12 -25.78 22.89 46.87
N LEU A 13 -26.21 23.91 46.12
CA LEU A 13 -26.10 23.95 44.65
C LEU A 13 -24.64 24.05 44.17
N LEU A 14 -23.79 24.85 44.83
CA LEU A 14 -22.36 24.91 44.49
C LEU A 14 -21.66 23.58 44.75
N THR A 15 -22.01 22.91 45.85
CA THR A 15 -21.42 21.61 46.21
C THR A 15 -21.87 20.52 45.23
N PHE A 16 -23.13 20.54 44.78
CA PHE A 16 -23.62 19.62 43.74
C PHE A 16 -22.96 19.89 42.38
N LEU A 17 -22.72 21.15 42.02
CA LEU A 17 -22.08 21.54 40.75
C LEU A 17 -20.58 21.18 40.72
N ILE A 18 -19.90 21.23 41.87
CA ILE A 18 -18.52 20.77 42.02
C ILE A 18 -18.45 19.23 41.98
N ILE A 19 -19.39 18.51 42.58
CA ILE A 19 -19.44 17.03 42.52
C ILE A 19 -19.75 16.54 41.09
N VAL A 20 -20.66 17.20 40.36
CA VAL A 20 -20.93 16.89 38.95
C VAL A 20 -19.74 17.27 38.05
N GLY A 21 -19.04 18.38 38.34
CA GLY A 21 -17.83 18.80 37.62
C GLY A 21 -16.63 17.86 37.85
N VAL A 22 -16.48 17.31 39.06
CA VAL A 22 -15.45 16.31 39.38
C VAL A 22 -15.80 14.95 38.76
N MET A 23 -17.07 14.56 38.71
CA MET A 23 -17.49 13.32 38.02
C MET A 23 -17.43 13.43 36.48
N ALA A 24 -17.61 14.63 35.91
CA ALA A 24 -17.40 14.89 34.48
C ALA A 24 -15.90 15.01 34.11
N GLY A 25 -15.03 15.30 35.07
CA GLY A 25 -13.58 15.37 34.89
C GLY A 25 -12.84 14.02 34.98
N VAL A 26 -13.48 12.99 35.57
CA VAL A 26 -12.86 11.67 35.82
C VAL A 26 -13.15 10.65 34.71
N TYR A 27 -14.10 10.93 33.81
CA TYR A 27 -14.28 10.19 32.55
C TYR A 27 -13.84 11.04 31.35
N ARG A 28 -12.56 11.40 31.31
CA ARG A 28 -11.89 11.51 30.02
C ARG A 28 -11.32 10.12 29.75
N PRO A 29 -11.86 9.35 28.77
CA PRO A 29 -11.04 8.27 28.22
C PRO A 29 -9.71 8.92 27.89
N SER A 30 -8.61 8.34 28.35
CA SER A 30 -7.30 8.69 27.85
C SER A 30 -7.40 8.60 26.33
N GLN A 31 -7.59 9.74 25.66
CA GLN A 31 -7.21 9.89 24.27
C GLN A 31 -5.70 9.81 24.32
N THR A 32 -5.21 8.57 24.36
CA THR A 32 -3.87 8.23 23.97
C THR A 32 -3.74 8.91 22.62
N ALA A 33 -3.00 10.02 22.57
CA ALA A 33 -2.62 10.62 21.30
C ALA A 33 -1.85 9.52 20.58
N LYS A 34 -2.55 8.77 19.72
CA LYS A 34 -1.88 7.91 18.76
C LYS A 34 -0.98 8.89 18.02
N ALA A 35 0.32 8.66 18.07
CA ALA A 35 1.23 9.36 17.18
C ALA A 35 0.62 9.25 15.77
N ALA A 36 0.38 10.40 15.14
CA ALA A 36 -0.14 10.42 13.78
C ALA A 36 0.77 9.54 12.94
N GLU A 37 0.20 8.55 12.27
CA GLU A 37 0.99 7.70 11.38
C GLU A 37 1.60 8.57 10.29
N ASP A 38 2.84 8.27 9.91
CA ASP A 38 3.47 8.96 8.80
C ASP A 38 2.85 8.44 7.49
N PHE A 39 2.08 9.29 6.81
CA PHE A 39 1.38 8.92 5.57
C PHE A 39 2.33 8.46 4.47
N ARG A 40 3.62 8.82 4.54
CA ARG A 40 4.63 8.39 3.56
C ARG A 40 4.96 6.89 3.68
N LEU A 41 4.53 6.25 4.76
CA LEU A 41 4.60 4.80 4.96
C LEU A 41 3.33 4.06 4.53
N TRP A 42 2.33 4.77 3.97
CA TRP A 42 1.13 4.11 3.45
C TRP A 42 1.46 3.24 2.25
N ARG A 43 1.09 1.96 2.36
CA ARG A 43 1.22 0.98 1.28
C ARG A 43 -0.15 0.63 0.75
N GLN A 44 -0.31 0.51 -0.57
CA GLN A 44 -1.58 0.06 -1.15
C GLN A 44 -1.92 -1.38 -0.71
N MET A 45 -0.88 -2.16 -0.39
CA MET A 45 -0.96 -3.53 0.11
C MET A 45 -1.22 -3.64 1.61
N ASP A 46 -1.33 -2.53 2.36
CA ASP A 46 -1.58 -2.57 3.80
C ASP A 46 -2.88 -3.33 4.09
N SER A 47 -2.81 -4.31 5.00
CA SER A 47 -3.95 -5.14 5.40
C SER A 47 -5.18 -4.34 5.86
N ARG A 48 -4.98 -3.12 6.39
CA ARG A 48 -6.05 -2.26 6.90
C ARG A 48 -7.02 -1.79 5.81
N TRP A 49 -6.55 -1.68 4.57
CA TRP A 49 -7.37 -1.16 3.47
C TRP A 49 -7.16 -1.86 2.13
N GLY A 50 -6.16 -2.72 1.98
CA GLY A 50 -5.82 -3.35 0.71
C GLY A 50 -6.98 -4.10 0.05
N ASN A 51 -7.92 -4.61 0.86
CA ASN A 51 -9.12 -5.30 0.37
C ASN A 51 -10.29 -4.35 0.05
N THR A 52 -10.13 -3.03 0.23
CA THR A 52 -11.17 -2.06 -0.12
C THR A 52 -11.34 -2.05 -1.64
N ALA A 53 -12.57 -2.25 -2.12
CA ALA A 53 -12.87 -2.24 -3.54
C ALA A 53 -12.52 -0.90 -4.19
N ILE A 54 -12.11 -0.93 -5.46
CA ILE A 54 -12.00 0.24 -6.35
C ILE A 54 -12.40 -0.23 -7.75
N GLY A 55 -13.58 0.15 -8.23
CA GLY A 55 -14.13 -0.48 -9.43
C GLY A 55 -14.28 -1.99 -9.20
N GLY A 56 -13.83 -2.81 -10.16
CA GLY A 56 -13.71 -4.26 -9.96
C GLY A 56 -12.29 -4.73 -9.61
N SER A 57 -11.51 -3.85 -8.97
CA SER A 57 -10.26 -4.21 -8.31
C SER A 57 -10.36 -3.86 -6.82
N ASN A 58 -9.22 -3.84 -6.14
CA ASN A 58 -9.09 -3.36 -4.78
C ASN A 58 -7.81 -2.52 -4.63
N VAL A 59 -7.71 -1.80 -3.51
CA VAL A 59 -6.56 -0.92 -3.25
C VAL A 59 -5.23 -1.69 -3.35
N ARG A 60 -5.17 -2.95 -2.92
CA ARG A 60 -3.96 -3.77 -3.00
C ARG A 60 -3.51 -3.97 -4.45
N ARG A 61 -4.42 -4.32 -5.35
CA ARG A 61 -4.10 -4.69 -6.74
C ARG A 61 -3.91 -3.47 -7.66
N SER A 62 -4.67 -2.39 -7.45
CA SER A 62 -4.69 -1.26 -8.39
C SER A 62 -4.70 0.12 -7.72
N GLY A 63 -4.43 0.18 -6.41
CA GLY A 63 -4.58 1.40 -5.61
C GLY A 63 -3.39 2.34 -5.59
N CYS A 64 -2.32 2.13 -6.38
CA CYS A 64 -1.12 2.99 -6.37
C CYS A 64 -1.48 4.47 -6.61
N TYR A 65 -2.36 4.71 -7.58
CA TYR A 65 -2.78 6.04 -7.99
C TYR A 65 -3.55 6.76 -6.88
N ILE A 66 -4.63 6.15 -6.36
CA ILE A 66 -5.41 6.77 -5.28
C ILE A 66 -4.67 6.83 -3.94
N THR A 67 -3.74 5.92 -3.68
CA THR A 67 -2.89 5.96 -2.49
C THR A 67 -1.95 7.17 -2.55
N SER A 68 -1.33 7.41 -3.71
CA SER A 68 -0.50 8.60 -3.93
C SER A 68 -1.31 9.91 -3.80
N ILE A 69 -2.55 9.94 -4.29
CA ILE A 69 -3.45 11.10 -4.12
C ILE A 69 -3.86 11.27 -2.64
N ALA A 70 -4.11 10.19 -1.91
CA ALA A 70 -4.42 10.24 -0.48
C ALA A 70 -3.24 10.85 0.31
N MET A 71 -2.00 10.54 -0.06
CA MET A 71 -0.81 11.18 0.52
C MET A 71 -0.81 12.69 0.28
N VAL A 72 -1.16 13.16 -0.93
CA VAL A 72 -1.32 14.61 -1.22
C VAL A 72 -2.39 15.26 -0.34
N ALA A 73 -3.51 14.57 -0.09
CA ALA A 73 -4.57 15.08 0.77
C ALA A 73 -4.07 15.35 2.20
N VAL A 74 -3.21 14.47 2.73
CA VAL A 74 -2.60 14.66 4.06
C VAL A 74 -1.46 15.68 4.01
N ALA A 75 -0.56 15.58 3.04
CA ALA A 75 0.60 16.48 2.89
C ALA A 75 0.19 17.95 2.74
N SER A 76 -0.97 18.21 2.13
CA SER A 76 -1.54 19.55 2.00
C SER A 76 -2.36 20.02 3.20
N GLY A 77 -2.60 19.15 4.17
CA GLY A 77 -3.45 19.40 5.34
C GLY A 77 -4.94 19.42 5.03
N ALA A 78 -5.37 18.87 3.88
CA ALA A 78 -6.77 18.67 3.57
C ALA A 78 -7.40 17.56 4.44
N ARG A 79 -6.60 16.56 4.83
CA ARG A 79 -7.04 15.43 5.66
C ARG A 79 -6.01 15.10 6.75
N ASP A 80 -6.45 14.37 7.77
CA ASP A 80 -5.63 13.96 8.92
C ASP A 80 -5.56 12.43 9.03
N THR A 81 -4.39 11.87 9.33
CA THR A 81 -4.17 10.42 9.33
C THR A 81 -4.93 9.68 10.43
N SER A 82 -5.46 10.38 11.45
CA SER A 82 -6.33 9.77 12.45
C SER A 82 -7.71 9.34 11.91
N SER A 83 -8.15 9.94 10.80
CA SER A 83 -9.50 9.75 10.25
C SER A 83 -9.53 9.46 8.75
N PHE A 84 -8.41 9.61 8.06
CA PHE A 84 -8.30 9.43 6.63
C PHE A 84 -7.09 8.56 6.29
N ASN A 85 -7.30 7.61 5.38
CA ASN A 85 -6.28 6.72 4.84
C ASN A 85 -6.72 6.27 3.43
N PRO A 86 -5.88 5.52 2.67
CA PRO A 86 -6.22 5.10 1.31
C PRO A 86 -7.53 4.31 1.21
N GLY A 87 -7.86 3.49 2.20
CA GLY A 87 -9.13 2.76 2.25
C GLY A 87 -10.34 3.65 2.44
N VAL A 88 -10.25 4.61 3.37
CA VAL A 88 -11.31 5.62 3.55
C VAL A 88 -11.52 6.41 2.27
N PHE A 89 -10.44 6.82 1.61
CA PHE A 89 -10.53 7.54 0.34
C PHE A 89 -11.17 6.70 -0.76
N ALA A 90 -10.76 5.44 -0.90
CA ALA A 90 -11.35 4.48 -1.84
C ALA A 90 -12.86 4.29 -1.60
N GLN A 91 -13.28 4.11 -0.35
CA GLN A 91 -14.71 3.99 0.00
C GLN A 91 -15.50 5.25 -0.39
N GLN A 92 -14.95 6.44 -0.10
CA GLN A 92 -15.62 7.70 -0.45
C GLN A 92 -15.74 7.89 -1.97
N LEU A 93 -14.72 7.48 -2.73
CA LEU A 93 -14.76 7.48 -4.19
C LEU A 93 -15.77 6.45 -4.75
N ASN A 94 -15.86 5.26 -4.15
CA ASN A 94 -16.90 4.27 -4.51
C ASN A 94 -18.30 4.82 -4.30
N ASN A 95 -18.55 5.53 -3.19
CA ASN A 95 -19.87 6.07 -2.85
C ASN A 95 -20.41 7.05 -3.89
N ILE A 96 -19.54 7.62 -4.74
CA ILE A 96 -19.93 8.51 -5.84
C ILE A 96 -19.77 7.87 -7.22
N GLY A 97 -19.52 6.55 -7.28
CA GLY A 97 -19.29 5.82 -8.53
C GLY A 97 -18.05 6.31 -9.29
N ALA A 98 -17.00 6.75 -8.57
CA ALA A 98 -15.86 7.43 -9.19
C ALA A 98 -15.00 6.51 -10.05
N PHE A 99 -15.02 5.20 -9.77
CA PHE A 99 -14.13 4.26 -10.43
C PHE A 99 -14.77 3.69 -11.69
N ASN A 100 -13.94 3.55 -12.71
CA ASN A 100 -14.24 2.73 -13.86
C ASN A 100 -14.05 1.26 -13.47
N TYR A 101 -14.25 0.41 -14.47
CA TYR A 101 -14.08 -1.01 -14.30
C TYR A 101 -12.64 -1.31 -13.77
N SER A 102 -11.59 -0.90 -14.48
CA SER A 102 -10.19 -1.24 -14.15
C SER A 102 -9.63 -0.68 -12.82
N GLY A 103 -10.47 -0.16 -11.92
CA GLY A 103 -10.08 0.46 -10.65
C GLY A 103 -9.44 1.84 -10.82
N GLY A 104 -9.45 2.38 -12.04
CA GLY A 104 -9.05 3.74 -12.35
C GLY A 104 -10.18 4.72 -12.10
N LEU A 105 -9.86 6.01 -11.98
CA LEU A 105 -10.89 7.04 -11.88
C LEU A 105 -11.53 7.28 -13.26
N SER A 106 -12.85 7.18 -13.36
CA SER A 106 -13.63 7.58 -14.55
C SER A 106 -13.53 9.08 -14.82
N SER A 107 -13.28 9.87 -13.77
CA SER A 107 -13.08 11.31 -13.86
C SER A 107 -12.17 11.80 -12.75
N TRP A 108 -11.17 12.61 -13.09
CA TRP A 108 -10.34 13.28 -12.09
C TRP A 108 -11.13 14.26 -11.22
N ALA A 109 -12.26 14.78 -11.70
CA ALA A 109 -13.13 15.64 -10.90
C ALA A 109 -13.71 14.91 -9.67
N SER A 110 -13.76 13.57 -9.69
CA SER A 110 -14.19 12.76 -8.55
C SER A 110 -13.29 12.96 -7.32
N VAL A 111 -12.00 13.22 -7.53
CA VAL A 111 -11.07 13.56 -6.43
C VAL A 111 -11.55 14.81 -5.70
N ASN A 112 -11.86 15.87 -6.45
CA ASN A 112 -12.35 17.12 -5.88
C ASN A 112 -13.74 17.00 -5.25
N LYS A 113 -14.60 16.10 -5.75
CA LYS A 113 -15.90 15.82 -5.12
C LYS A 113 -15.77 15.20 -3.72
N VAL A 114 -14.78 14.34 -3.52
CA VAL A 114 -14.53 13.66 -2.23
C VAL A 114 -13.65 14.50 -1.29
N VAL A 115 -12.66 15.18 -1.86
CA VAL A 115 -11.77 16.10 -1.16
C VAL A 115 -11.75 17.43 -1.90
N ASN A 116 -12.69 18.32 -1.54
CA ASN A 116 -12.90 19.61 -2.22
C ASN A 116 -11.69 20.55 -2.18
N GLU A 117 -10.76 20.35 -1.25
CA GLU A 117 -9.55 21.15 -1.17
C GLU A 117 -8.39 20.63 -2.05
N ILE A 118 -8.55 19.50 -2.73
CA ILE A 118 -7.55 18.99 -3.68
C ILE A 118 -8.15 18.80 -5.08
N SER A 119 -7.31 18.92 -6.11
CA SER A 119 -7.70 18.66 -7.50
C SER A 119 -6.50 18.25 -8.35
N ILE A 120 -6.73 17.41 -9.36
CA ILE A 120 -5.76 17.18 -10.43
C ILE A 120 -5.74 18.44 -11.30
N ASP A 121 -4.64 19.20 -11.24
CA ASP A 121 -4.49 20.47 -11.96
C ASP A 121 -4.01 20.26 -13.40
N SER A 122 -3.11 19.30 -13.59
CA SER A 122 -2.64 18.88 -14.91
C SER A 122 -2.27 17.41 -14.83
N ALA A 123 -2.76 16.62 -15.78
CA ALA A 123 -2.50 15.19 -15.80
C ALA A 123 -1.84 14.73 -17.09
N ASN A 124 -1.16 13.59 -16.98
CA ASN A 124 -0.44 12.91 -18.04
C ASN A 124 0.59 13.80 -18.74
N LEU A 125 1.29 14.64 -17.97
CA LEU A 125 2.37 15.47 -18.50
C LEU A 125 3.58 14.60 -18.81
N SER A 126 4.04 14.62 -20.05
CA SER A 126 5.30 13.99 -20.42
C SER A 126 6.49 14.84 -19.95
N PHE A 127 7.52 14.18 -19.42
CA PHE A 127 8.80 14.84 -19.19
C PHE A 127 9.40 15.33 -20.50
N LYS A 128 9.95 16.55 -20.49
CA LYS A 128 10.68 17.09 -21.65
C LYS A 128 12.10 16.55 -21.71
N SER A 129 12.72 16.35 -20.56
CA SER A 129 14.04 15.73 -20.48
C SER A 129 13.96 14.20 -20.47
N SER A 130 14.95 13.57 -21.10
CA SER A 130 15.17 12.12 -21.05
C SER A 130 16.12 11.70 -19.93
N ASP A 131 16.84 12.63 -19.28
CA ASP A 131 17.83 12.33 -18.23
C ASP A 131 17.31 12.63 -16.80
N ARG A 132 17.95 12.02 -15.80
CA ARG A 132 17.54 12.14 -14.38
C ARG A 132 17.54 13.60 -13.90
N LYS A 133 18.55 14.37 -14.28
CA LYS A 133 18.76 15.75 -13.81
C LYS A 133 17.69 16.69 -14.36
N GLY A 134 17.40 16.60 -15.65
CA GLY A 134 16.36 17.41 -16.28
C GLY A 134 14.97 17.07 -15.72
N LYS A 135 14.66 15.79 -15.52
CA LYS A 135 13.40 15.38 -14.89
C LYS A 135 13.29 15.86 -13.44
N ALA A 136 14.37 15.76 -12.65
CA ALA A 136 14.42 16.32 -11.29
C ALA A 136 14.16 17.83 -11.30
N ALA A 137 14.75 18.57 -12.24
CA ALA A 137 14.53 20.01 -12.39
C ALA A 137 13.08 20.36 -12.78
N GLU A 138 12.45 19.58 -13.66
CA GLU A 138 11.02 19.76 -14.01
C GLU A 138 10.10 19.52 -12.81
N ILE A 139 10.33 18.44 -12.05
CA ILE A 139 9.60 18.14 -10.81
C ILE A 139 9.79 19.27 -9.80
N LYS A 140 11.04 19.68 -9.56
CA LYS A 140 11.36 20.77 -8.64
C LYS A 140 10.68 22.08 -9.04
N ALA A 141 10.67 22.42 -10.32
CA ALA A 141 10.02 23.63 -10.80
C ALA A 141 8.49 23.62 -10.57
N ALA A 142 7.85 22.45 -10.58
CA ALA A 142 6.44 22.33 -10.23
C ALA A 142 6.20 22.44 -8.71
N LEU A 143 7.03 21.76 -7.92
CA LEU A 143 6.99 21.85 -6.45
C LEU A 143 7.20 23.29 -5.95
N ASP A 144 8.19 24.00 -6.52
CA ASP A 144 8.50 25.40 -6.15
C ASP A 144 7.36 26.37 -6.49
N LYS A 145 6.44 26.01 -7.40
CA LYS A 145 5.20 26.76 -7.68
C LYS A 145 4.06 26.42 -6.72
N GLY A 146 4.31 25.59 -5.71
CA GLY A 146 3.32 25.17 -4.72
C GLY A 146 2.43 24.02 -5.18
N SER A 147 2.76 23.34 -6.28
CA SER A 147 2.03 22.13 -6.71
C SER A 147 2.56 20.89 -5.99
N TYR A 148 1.71 19.88 -5.83
CA TYR A 148 2.14 18.52 -5.48
C TYR A 148 2.34 17.71 -6.75
N VAL A 149 3.25 16.72 -6.70
CA VAL A 149 3.59 15.90 -7.86
C VAL A 149 3.40 14.42 -7.54
N ILE A 150 2.81 13.69 -8.47
CA ILE A 150 2.87 12.22 -8.52
C ILE A 150 3.48 11.80 -9.86
N CYS A 151 4.28 10.74 -9.85
CA CYS A 151 4.97 10.25 -11.05
C CYS A 151 4.50 8.85 -11.42
N ASN A 152 4.35 8.59 -12.72
CA ASN A 152 4.25 7.24 -13.25
C ASN A 152 5.66 6.71 -13.50
N VAL A 153 6.00 5.60 -12.85
CA VAL A 153 7.34 5.01 -12.83
C VAL A 153 7.40 3.68 -13.58
N GLY A 154 6.55 3.52 -14.59
CA GLY A 154 6.44 2.30 -15.42
C GLY A 154 5.19 1.48 -15.11
N GLY A 155 4.02 2.12 -15.15
CA GLY A 155 2.73 1.48 -14.82
C GLY A 155 2.34 1.58 -13.34
N HIS A 156 3.23 2.11 -12.49
CA HIS A 156 3.00 2.36 -11.08
C HIS A 156 3.04 3.85 -10.77
N TRP A 157 2.25 4.30 -9.79
CA TRP A 157 2.18 5.71 -9.37
C TRP A 157 2.75 5.91 -7.97
N VAL A 158 3.62 6.91 -7.83
CA VAL A 158 4.26 7.28 -6.56
C VAL A 158 4.04 8.75 -6.24
N TYR A 159 3.94 9.08 -4.96
CA TYR A 159 3.94 10.46 -4.46
C TYR A 159 5.36 10.99 -4.37
N ILE A 160 5.59 12.23 -4.81
CA ILE A 160 6.89 12.89 -4.67
C ILE A 160 6.90 13.74 -3.41
N ASP A 161 7.73 13.35 -2.45
CA ASP A 161 7.93 14.10 -1.20
C ASP A 161 8.71 15.38 -1.46
N GLY A 162 9.74 15.33 -2.33
CA GLY A 162 10.38 16.52 -2.85
C GLY A 162 11.69 16.27 -3.59
N VAL A 163 12.48 17.33 -3.81
CA VAL A 163 13.75 17.26 -4.56
C VAL A 163 14.87 17.96 -3.79
N ILE A 164 16.03 17.29 -3.65
CA ILE A 164 17.26 17.86 -3.10
C ILE A 164 18.38 17.64 -4.11
N GLY A 165 18.90 18.72 -4.69
CA GLY A 165 19.83 18.62 -5.81
C GLY A 165 19.16 17.93 -7.01
N ASP A 166 19.75 16.83 -7.48
CA ASP A 166 19.21 16.00 -8.58
C ASP A 166 18.41 14.78 -8.04
N ASP A 167 18.31 14.64 -6.72
CA ASP A 167 17.63 13.52 -6.08
C ASP A 167 16.15 13.80 -5.87
N VAL A 168 15.32 12.91 -6.41
CA VAL A 168 13.86 12.97 -6.25
C VAL A 168 13.45 11.99 -5.15
N TYR A 169 12.93 12.53 -4.06
CA TYR A 169 12.41 11.79 -2.93
C TYR A 169 10.95 11.43 -3.13
N MET A 170 10.59 10.17 -2.87
CA MET A 170 9.23 9.66 -3.05
C MET A 170 8.70 8.93 -1.81
N ALA A 171 7.38 8.89 -1.69
CA ALA A 171 6.67 7.91 -0.90
C ALA A 171 5.97 6.95 -1.85
N ASP A 172 6.34 5.68 -1.77
CA ASP A 172 5.92 4.66 -2.72
C ASP A 172 4.84 3.75 -2.10
N PRO A 173 3.65 3.63 -2.73
CA PRO A 173 2.61 2.71 -2.25
C PRO A 173 2.99 1.22 -2.29
N ALA A 174 4.02 0.83 -3.04
CA ALA A 174 4.42 -0.57 -3.23
C ALA A 174 5.63 -0.99 -2.38
N LYS A 175 6.53 -0.06 -2.02
CA LYS A 175 7.81 -0.37 -1.36
C LYS A 175 8.35 0.77 -0.52
N ASP A 176 9.47 0.52 0.16
CA ASP A 176 10.05 1.45 1.14
C ASP A 176 11.18 2.33 0.58
N ASP A 177 11.59 2.12 -0.68
CA ASP A 177 12.58 2.97 -1.32
C ASP A 177 12.11 4.43 -1.39
N ILE A 178 12.99 5.36 -1.01
CA ILE A 178 12.66 6.79 -0.97
C ILE A 178 13.28 7.60 -2.11
N LEU A 179 14.18 7.03 -2.92
CA LEU A 179 14.81 7.72 -4.04
C LEU A 179 14.28 7.17 -5.37
N MET A 180 13.49 7.99 -6.07
CA MET A 180 12.74 7.55 -7.25
C MET A 180 13.64 6.99 -8.35
N PHE A 181 14.75 7.68 -8.66
CA PHE A 181 15.64 7.25 -9.74
C PHE A 181 16.51 6.04 -9.38
N ASP A 182 16.71 5.75 -8.10
CA ASP A 182 17.45 4.56 -7.68
C ASP A 182 16.51 3.35 -7.61
N ALA A 183 15.24 3.59 -7.27
CA ALA A 183 14.20 2.58 -7.20
C ALA A 183 13.61 2.18 -8.56
N TYR A 184 13.72 3.04 -9.58
CA TYR A 184 13.10 2.86 -10.89
C TYR A 184 14.02 3.27 -12.04
N SER A 185 13.95 2.52 -13.14
CA SER A 185 14.67 2.87 -14.37
C SER A 185 14.19 4.22 -14.89
N ASN A 186 15.14 5.13 -15.12
CA ASN A 186 14.85 6.45 -15.67
C ASN A 186 14.07 6.39 -17.00
N ALA A 187 14.28 5.34 -17.81
CA ALA A 187 13.55 5.17 -19.07
C ALA A 187 12.04 4.95 -18.87
N ASN A 188 11.63 4.37 -17.75
CA ASN A 188 10.22 4.07 -17.44
C ASN A 188 9.48 5.26 -16.82
N ILE A 189 10.21 6.29 -16.37
CA ILE A 189 9.65 7.48 -15.74
C ILE A 189 9.37 8.51 -16.82
N THR A 190 8.23 8.38 -17.48
CA THR A 190 7.89 9.17 -18.68
C THR A 190 6.82 10.22 -18.42
N VAL A 191 5.99 10.02 -17.40
CA VAL A 191 4.79 10.82 -17.15
C VAL A 191 4.67 11.22 -15.68
N TYR A 192 4.16 12.43 -15.42
CA TYR A 192 3.81 12.91 -14.10
C TYR A 192 2.47 13.67 -14.10
N GLN A 193 1.91 13.93 -12.92
CA GLN A 193 0.73 14.76 -12.73
C GLN A 193 0.99 15.81 -11.65
N LEU A 194 0.32 16.95 -11.82
CA LEU A 194 0.31 18.06 -10.88
C LEU A 194 -1.02 18.12 -10.15
N LEU A 195 -0.95 18.26 -8.84
CA LEU A 195 -2.11 18.39 -7.97
C LEU A 195 -2.06 19.71 -7.20
N LYS A 196 -3.21 20.34 -7.07
CA LYS A 196 -3.43 21.41 -6.09
C LYS A 196 -3.87 20.78 -4.78
N GLY A 197 -3.30 21.26 -3.69
CA GLY A 197 -3.66 20.88 -2.33
C GLY A 197 -4.26 22.07 -1.56
N LYS A 198 -4.81 21.80 -0.38
CA LYS A 198 -5.40 22.83 0.50
C LYS A 198 -4.42 23.95 0.82
N LYS A 199 -3.19 23.55 1.19
CA LYS A 199 -2.04 24.45 1.30
C LYS A 199 -1.15 24.19 0.09
N PRO A 200 -0.53 25.23 -0.50
CA PRO A 200 0.52 25.03 -1.49
C PRO A 200 1.65 24.18 -0.91
N TYR A 201 2.29 23.37 -1.75
CA TYR A 201 3.50 22.66 -1.37
C TYR A 201 4.55 23.66 -0.84
N SER A 202 5.11 23.37 0.33
CA SER A 202 6.01 24.29 1.05
C SER A 202 7.35 23.65 1.43
N GLY A 203 7.71 22.53 0.81
CA GLY A 203 8.90 21.76 1.13
C GLY A 203 8.59 20.48 1.91
N PHE A 204 9.66 19.74 2.21
CA PHE A 204 9.59 18.43 2.86
C PHE A 204 10.85 18.17 3.70
N THR A 205 10.81 17.11 4.48
CA THR A 205 11.98 16.55 5.19
C THR A 205 12.06 15.07 4.86
N PRO A 206 13.16 14.55 4.30
CA PRO A 206 13.27 13.13 3.97
C PRO A 206 12.92 12.21 5.15
N LEU A 207 12.28 11.07 4.88
CA LEU A 207 11.96 10.05 5.89
C LEU A 207 13.20 9.54 6.64
N TYR A 208 14.31 9.37 5.92
CA TYR A 208 15.62 9.09 6.45
C TYR A 208 16.68 9.62 5.47
N THR A 209 17.92 9.74 5.93
CA THR A 209 19.05 10.10 5.07
C THR A 209 19.54 8.83 4.36
N PRO A 210 19.50 8.77 3.01
CA PRO A 210 20.06 7.65 2.27
C PRO A 210 21.56 7.48 2.56
N ALA A 211 22.03 6.23 2.65
CA ALA A 211 23.44 5.93 2.89
C ALA A 211 24.32 6.61 1.82
N GLY A 212 25.36 7.34 2.26
CA GLY A 212 26.28 8.05 1.36
C GLY A 212 25.88 9.47 0.95
N LYS A 213 24.73 9.99 1.43
CA LYS A 213 24.32 11.39 1.19
C LYS A 213 24.41 12.20 2.49
N ALA A 214 25.00 13.40 2.43
CA ALA A 214 25.14 14.26 3.61
C ALA A 214 23.75 14.72 4.11
N PRO A 215 23.56 14.92 5.43
CA PRO A 215 22.34 15.52 5.94
C PRO A 215 22.20 16.95 5.40
N VAL A 216 21.15 17.23 4.64
CA VAL A 216 20.86 18.58 4.13
C VAL A 216 19.69 19.17 4.91
N THR A 217 19.96 20.24 5.65
CA THR A 217 18.93 21.09 6.27
C THR A 217 18.29 21.94 5.18
N THR A 218 17.08 21.60 4.74
CA THR A 218 16.33 22.44 3.81
C THR A 218 15.69 23.60 4.58
N SER A 219 16.20 24.81 4.39
CA SER A 219 15.56 26.04 4.86
C SER A 219 14.22 26.22 4.14
N SER A 220 13.11 25.94 4.82
CA SER A 220 11.79 26.34 4.38
C SER A 220 11.65 27.86 4.49
N THR A 221 11.60 28.56 3.36
CA THR A 221 11.24 29.98 3.33
C THR A 221 9.75 30.12 3.66
N SER A 222 9.44 30.26 4.94
CA SER A 222 8.11 30.67 5.40
C SER A 222 8.05 32.19 5.39
N THR A 223 7.38 32.79 4.41
CA THR A 223 6.93 34.18 4.52
C THR A 223 5.81 34.22 5.55
N SER A 224 6.16 34.43 6.82
CA SER A 224 5.21 34.72 7.90
C SER A 224 5.42 36.14 8.36
N THR A 225 4.33 36.91 8.34
CA THR A 225 4.25 38.31 8.73
C THR A 225 4.66 38.47 10.20
N THR A 226 5.49 39.48 10.45
CA THR A 226 6.08 39.83 11.74
C THR A 226 5.03 39.97 12.86
N THR A 227 5.19 39.23 13.95
CA THR A 227 4.87 39.73 15.28
C THR A 227 5.96 39.27 16.23
N THR A 228 6.76 40.24 16.67
CA THR A 228 7.85 40.14 17.62
C THR A 228 7.37 39.59 18.95
N THR A 229 7.99 38.51 19.44
CA THR A 229 8.29 38.37 20.87
C THR A 229 9.54 37.51 21.01
N THR A 230 10.62 38.20 21.35
CA THR A 230 11.91 37.66 21.77
C THR A 230 11.76 36.92 23.10
N THR A 231 12.19 35.66 23.19
CA THR A 231 12.86 35.14 24.39
C THR A 231 13.81 34.02 23.98
N THR A 232 15.10 34.34 24.04
CA THR A 232 16.23 33.43 23.93
C THR A 232 16.34 32.60 25.21
N THR A 233 16.46 31.28 25.13
CA THR A 233 17.30 30.50 26.06
C THR A 233 17.79 29.24 25.36
N THR A 234 19.09 29.22 25.12
CA THR A 234 19.89 28.09 24.66
C THR A 234 20.07 27.10 25.82
N THR A 235 19.77 25.81 25.63
CA THR A 235 20.37 24.76 26.46
C THR A 235 20.61 23.53 25.61
N THR A 236 21.88 23.30 25.30
CA THR A 236 22.44 22.06 24.79
C THR A 236 22.29 20.98 25.86
N THR A 237 21.68 19.85 25.52
CA THR A 237 21.76 18.65 26.38
C THR A 237 22.04 17.43 25.53
N THR A 238 23.30 17.02 25.56
CA THR A 238 23.79 15.70 25.20
C THR A 238 23.05 14.65 26.03
N THR A 239 22.38 13.67 25.40
CA THR A 239 21.89 12.48 26.10
C THR A 239 22.52 11.23 25.51
N THR A 240 23.35 10.61 26.33
CA THR A 240 24.10 9.38 26.14
C THR A 240 23.18 8.16 26.13
N THR A 241 23.39 7.25 25.19
CA THR A 241 22.79 5.91 25.15
C THR A 241 23.17 5.12 26.41
N THR A 242 22.20 4.56 27.13
CA THR A 242 22.47 3.53 28.15
C THR A 242 21.50 2.38 28.02
N LYS A 243 22.03 1.21 27.64
CA LYS A 243 21.38 -0.09 27.69
C LYS A 243 21.44 -0.61 29.12
N ALA A 244 20.29 -0.88 29.74
CA ALA A 244 20.23 -1.56 31.03
C ALA A 244 19.16 -2.65 31.02
N THR A 245 19.65 -3.89 31.01
CA THR A 245 18.95 -5.11 31.42
C THR A 245 18.73 -5.07 32.93
N THR A 246 17.53 -5.36 33.43
CA THR A 246 17.36 -5.88 34.80
C THR A 246 16.09 -6.72 34.95
N THR A 247 16.24 -7.78 35.73
CA THR A 247 15.37 -8.94 35.89
C THR A 247 14.69 -8.91 37.25
N ALA A 248 13.38 -9.22 37.25
CA ALA A 248 12.55 -9.92 38.25
C ALA A 248 12.33 -9.39 39.68
N LYS A 249 11.07 -9.48 40.11
CA LYS A 249 10.69 -10.31 41.28
C LYS A 249 9.30 -10.94 41.09
N VAL A 250 9.29 -12.26 41.00
CA VAL A 250 8.13 -13.16 41.02
C VAL A 250 7.83 -13.53 42.48
N SER A 251 6.55 -13.61 42.85
CA SER A 251 6.09 -14.35 44.03
C SER A 251 5.68 -15.76 43.61
N THR A 252 6.30 -16.75 44.22
CA THR A 252 6.23 -18.18 43.92
C THR A 252 5.19 -18.88 44.78
N THR A 253 4.53 -19.91 44.23
CA THR A 253 4.33 -21.15 44.99
C THR A 253 4.43 -22.35 44.03
N LYS A 254 5.28 -23.30 44.43
CA LYS A 254 5.75 -24.50 43.71
C LYS A 254 4.64 -25.53 43.50
N THR A 255 4.75 -26.41 42.49
CA THR A 255 5.20 -27.81 42.66
C THR A 255 5.48 -28.50 41.30
N SER A 256 6.68 -29.08 41.22
CA SER A 256 7.24 -30.14 40.35
C SER A 256 7.23 -30.02 38.82
N ALA A 257 8.46 -30.04 38.30
CA ALA A 257 8.82 -30.06 36.88
C ALA A 257 8.58 -31.43 36.23
N THR A 258 8.09 -31.40 34.99
CA THR A 258 8.48 -32.36 33.97
C THR A 258 8.79 -31.55 32.71
N THR A 259 10.00 -31.74 32.19
CA THR A 259 10.60 -30.96 31.11
C THR A 259 9.76 -31.05 29.83
N ALA A 260 9.13 -29.95 29.40
CA ALA A 260 8.49 -29.85 28.10
C ALA A 260 9.35 -29.00 27.14
N LYS A 261 9.81 -29.68 26.07
CA LYS A 261 10.50 -29.16 24.88
C LYS A 261 9.66 -28.03 24.22
N PRO A 262 10.27 -26.99 23.61
CA PRO A 262 9.54 -25.88 23.00
C PRO A 262 8.57 -26.39 21.92
N VAL A 263 7.32 -25.94 22.00
CA VAL A 263 6.27 -26.26 21.02
C VAL A 263 6.58 -25.52 19.73
N SER A 264 6.97 -26.29 18.70
CA SER A 264 7.08 -25.84 17.32
C SER A 264 5.68 -25.80 16.71
N THR A 265 5.19 -24.62 16.35
CA THR A 265 4.02 -24.49 15.45
C THR A 265 4.43 -25.01 14.08
N THR A 266 4.04 -26.25 13.78
CA THR A 266 4.35 -26.90 12.50
C THR A 266 3.37 -26.37 11.45
N VAL A 267 3.83 -25.48 10.58
CA VAL A 267 3.08 -25.11 9.36
C VAL A 267 2.97 -26.38 8.51
N THR A 268 1.74 -26.83 8.24
CA THR A 268 1.50 -28.00 7.40
C THR A 268 1.24 -27.54 5.98
N TYR A 269 2.15 -27.88 5.07
CA TYR A 269 1.99 -27.62 3.64
C TYR A 269 1.28 -28.80 2.95
N CYS A 270 0.54 -28.51 1.89
CA CYS A 270 -0.24 -29.49 1.13
C CYS A 270 0.03 -29.39 -0.38
N LYS A 271 -0.43 -30.38 -1.13
CA LYS A 271 -0.39 -30.37 -2.60
C LYS A 271 -1.41 -29.38 -3.16
N GLY A 272 -1.17 -28.90 -4.38
CA GLY A 272 -2.03 -27.97 -5.10
C GLY A 272 -1.31 -26.68 -5.45
N GLU A 273 -2.08 -25.66 -5.84
CA GLU A 273 -1.53 -24.44 -6.40
C GLU A 273 -1.03 -23.47 -5.32
N TYR A 274 0.10 -22.83 -5.59
CA TYR A 274 0.69 -21.82 -4.73
C TYR A 274 1.03 -20.58 -5.54
N TYR A 275 0.76 -19.41 -4.97
CA TYR A 275 1.09 -18.12 -5.54
C TYR A 275 2.34 -17.52 -4.90
N CYS A 276 3.16 -16.89 -5.74
CA CYS A 276 4.25 -16.03 -5.29
C CYS A 276 3.67 -14.66 -4.89
N ALA A 277 3.71 -14.36 -3.58
CA ALA A 277 3.12 -13.14 -3.00
C ALA A 277 4.15 -12.24 -2.32
N GLY A 278 3.95 -10.93 -2.50
CA GLY A 278 4.89 -9.90 -2.07
C GLY A 278 6.03 -9.75 -3.07
N SER A 279 6.65 -8.57 -3.08
CA SER A 279 7.65 -8.09 -4.04
C SER A 279 9.01 -8.82 -3.98
N ARG A 280 8.99 -10.15 -3.89
CA ARG A 280 10.16 -11.03 -3.81
C ARG A 280 10.08 -12.06 -4.91
N THR A 281 11.21 -12.31 -5.54
CA THR A 281 11.34 -13.43 -6.46
C THR A 281 11.56 -14.71 -5.66
N VAL A 282 10.93 -15.81 -6.09
CA VAL A 282 11.13 -17.13 -5.49
C VAL A 282 11.79 -18.03 -6.52
N THR A 283 12.97 -18.52 -6.20
CA THR A 283 13.70 -19.43 -7.09
C THR A 283 13.07 -20.81 -7.04
N VAL A 284 12.85 -21.38 -8.23
CA VAL A 284 12.56 -22.80 -8.41
C VAL A 284 13.87 -23.47 -8.81
N TRP A 285 14.35 -24.39 -7.99
CA TRP A 285 15.59 -25.11 -8.22
C TRP A 285 15.33 -26.39 -9.00
N SER A 286 16.29 -26.80 -9.83
CA SER A 286 16.27 -28.14 -10.41
C SER A 286 16.28 -29.23 -9.32
N GLU A 287 15.93 -30.47 -9.67
CA GLU A 287 15.83 -31.59 -8.71
C GLU A 287 17.11 -31.78 -7.87
N ASN A 288 18.28 -31.53 -8.45
CA ASN A 288 19.58 -31.64 -7.78
C ASN A 288 19.89 -30.48 -6.80
N GLY A 289 19.07 -29.42 -6.81
CA GLY A 289 19.20 -28.23 -5.96
C GLY A 289 20.30 -27.25 -6.33
N LYS A 290 20.96 -27.41 -7.49
CA LYS A 290 22.13 -26.62 -7.91
C LYS A 290 21.80 -25.56 -8.95
N ASP A 291 20.90 -25.87 -9.87
CA ASP A 291 20.59 -25.00 -11.00
C ASP A 291 19.25 -24.31 -10.79
N THR A 292 19.11 -23.09 -11.31
CA THR A 292 17.82 -22.38 -11.34
C THR A 292 17.02 -22.90 -12.53
N ALA A 293 15.85 -23.48 -12.26
CA ALA A 293 14.91 -23.94 -13.29
C ALA A 293 13.92 -22.83 -13.68
N ALA A 294 13.45 -22.03 -12.72
CA ALA A 294 12.63 -20.85 -12.97
C ALA A 294 12.78 -19.81 -11.84
N VAL A 295 12.32 -18.60 -12.10
CA VAL A 295 12.18 -17.54 -11.09
C VAL A 295 10.72 -17.12 -11.09
N LEU A 296 10.04 -17.31 -9.97
CA LEU A 296 8.66 -16.88 -9.78
C LEU A 296 8.65 -15.43 -9.32
N GLU A 297 7.92 -14.59 -10.03
CA GLU A 297 7.65 -13.20 -9.68
C GLU A 297 6.26 -13.07 -9.05
N GLU A 298 5.95 -11.89 -8.51
CA GLU A 298 4.66 -11.63 -7.89
C GLU A 298 3.51 -11.94 -8.85
N GLY A 299 2.54 -12.73 -8.39
CA GLY A 299 1.40 -13.18 -9.19
C GLY A 299 1.64 -14.45 -10.00
N ASN A 300 2.87 -14.99 -10.03
CA ASN A 300 3.11 -16.30 -10.62
C ASN A 300 2.57 -17.43 -9.74
N ILE A 301 2.04 -18.46 -10.38
CA ILE A 301 1.43 -19.64 -9.79
C ILE A 301 2.18 -20.88 -10.25
N VAL A 302 2.40 -21.82 -9.33
CA VAL A 302 2.93 -23.15 -9.60
C VAL A 302 2.07 -24.21 -8.92
N ASP A 303 1.93 -25.37 -9.57
CA ASP A 303 1.22 -26.53 -9.00
C ASP A 303 2.20 -27.48 -8.30
N VAL A 304 2.00 -27.65 -6.99
CA VAL A 304 2.85 -28.48 -6.13
C VAL A 304 2.31 -29.91 -6.10
N THR A 305 3.06 -30.83 -6.71
CA THR A 305 2.67 -32.23 -6.91
C THR A 305 3.05 -33.14 -5.73
N ALA A 306 4.05 -32.75 -4.94
CA ALA A 306 4.45 -33.40 -3.71
C ALA A 306 5.02 -32.42 -2.69
N VAL A 307 4.92 -32.75 -1.40
CA VAL A 307 5.43 -31.92 -0.30
C VAL A 307 6.37 -32.74 0.55
N ASN A 308 7.54 -32.18 0.87
CA ASN A 308 8.50 -32.74 1.82
C ASN A 308 8.98 -31.62 2.77
N GLY A 309 8.42 -31.59 3.97
CA GLY A 309 8.67 -30.51 4.93
C GLY A 309 8.24 -29.16 4.34
N ASN A 310 9.20 -28.26 4.17
CA ASN A 310 8.98 -26.92 3.61
C ASN A 310 9.27 -26.84 2.09
N MET A 311 9.50 -27.97 1.43
CA MET A 311 9.80 -28.00 -0.01
C MET A 311 8.63 -28.63 -0.77
N GLY A 312 8.22 -27.98 -1.85
CA GLY A 312 7.28 -28.50 -2.83
C GLY A 312 8.02 -29.01 -4.06
N GLU A 313 7.57 -30.15 -4.59
CA GLU A 313 7.91 -30.62 -5.93
C GLU A 313 6.97 -29.96 -6.94
N VAL A 314 7.53 -29.36 -7.99
CA VAL A 314 6.80 -28.74 -9.11
C VAL A 314 7.38 -29.25 -10.42
N ILE A 315 6.63 -29.19 -11.51
CA ILE A 315 7.12 -29.57 -12.84
C ILE A 315 7.31 -28.29 -13.65
N ILE A 316 8.55 -28.01 -14.07
CA ILE A 316 8.90 -26.88 -14.93
C ILE A 316 9.55 -27.43 -16.22
N ASP A 317 9.06 -27.04 -17.39
CA ASP A 317 9.53 -27.53 -18.71
C ASP A 317 9.69 -29.06 -18.76
N GLY A 318 8.68 -29.77 -18.25
CA GLY A 318 8.63 -31.24 -18.17
C GLY A 318 9.59 -31.88 -17.15
N LYS A 319 10.32 -31.10 -16.35
CA LYS A 319 11.31 -31.58 -15.38
C LYS A 319 10.86 -31.37 -13.94
N LYS A 320 11.17 -32.34 -13.08
CA LYS A 320 10.99 -32.21 -11.64
C LYS A 320 11.90 -31.14 -11.07
N CYS A 321 11.30 -30.23 -10.34
CA CYS A 321 11.95 -29.10 -9.70
C CYS A 321 11.44 -28.94 -8.27
N ARG A 322 12.11 -28.11 -7.49
CA ARG A 322 11.81 -27.90 -6.07
C ARG A 322 11.66 -26.41 -5.78
N VAL A 323 10.67 -26.07 -4.96
CA VAL A 323 10.41 -24.69 -4.53
C VAL A 323 10.12 -24.67 -3.04
N LYS A 324 10.44 -23.57 -2.36
CA LYS A 324 10.26 -23.46 -0.91
C LYS A 324 8.88 -22.89 -0.58
N LEU A 325 8.06 -23.68 0.10
CA LEU A 325 6.65 -23.37 0.32
C LEU A 325 6.42 -22.27 1.37
N SER A 326 7.36 -22.06 2.30
CA SER A 326 7.32 -20.90 3.22
C SER A 326 7.45 -19.56 2.50
N GLU A 327 7.90 -19.59 1.25
CA GLU A 327 8.02 -18.41 0.41
C GLU A 327 6.85 -18.28 -0.57
N LEU A 328 5.94 -19.23 -0.59
CA LEU A 328 4.72 -19.13 -1.38
C LEU A 328 3.51 -19.11 -0.46
N VAL A 329 2.36 -18.82 -1.03
CA VAL A 329 1.10 -18.90 -0.30
C VAL A 329 0.18 -19.85 -1.04
N PHE A 330 -0.48 -20.72 -0.28
CA PHE A 330 -1.38 -21.73 -0.85
C PHE A 330 -2.61 -21.05 -1.44
N ALA A 331 -2.92 -21.33 -2.71
CA ALA A 331 -4.06 -20.75 -3.43
C ALA A 331 -5.41 -21.25 -2.90
N GLY A 332 -5.41 -22.37 -2.18
CA GLY A 332 -6.61 -22.97 -1.61
C GLY A 332 -7.10 -24.14 -2.45
N LYS A 333 -8.39 -24.44 -2.31
CA LYS A 333 -9.04 -25.51 -3.06
C LYS A 333 -9.45 -25.00 -4.43
N GLU A 334 -9.38 -25.85 -5.45
CA GLU A 334 -9.95 -25.56 -6.77
C GLU A 334 -11.43 -25.17 -6.61
N LEU A 335 -11.83 -24.14 -7.35
CA LEU A 335 -13.18 -23.59 -7.39
C LEU A 335 -13.86 -24.01 -8.69
N ASP A 336 -15.17 -24.28 -8.61
CA ASP A 336 -16.01 -24.47 -9.79
C ASP A 336 -16.47 -23.08 -10.28
N LEU A 337 -15.68 -22.46 -11.16
CA LEU A 337 -15.97 -21.14 -11.71
C LEU A 337 -16.98 -21.23 -12.86
N VAL A 338 -17.76 -20.16 -13.04
CA VAL A 338 -18.67 -20.04 -14.18
C VAL A 338 -17.85 -19.74 -15.43
N LEU A 339 -18.18 -20.40 -16.54
CA LEU A 339 -17.46 -20.21 -17.80
C LEU A 339 -17.45 -18.73 -18.21
N GLY A 340 -16.25 -18.18 -18.37
CA GLY A 340 -15.88 -16.79 -18.68
C GLY A 340 -16.09 -15.75 -17.59
N ASP A 341 -16.44 -16.15 -16.37
CA ASP A 341 -16.26 -15.37 -15.14
C ASP A 341 -15.01 -15.90 -14.42
N ILE A 342 -13.85 -15.45 -14.91
CA ILE A 342 -12.54 -15.95 -14.52
C ILE A 342 -12.19 -15.38 -13.15
N ASN A 343 -12.49 -14.11 -12.88
CA ASN A 343 -12.17 -13.50 -11.58
C ASN A 343 -13.18 -13.86 -10.46
N ASN A 344 -14.22 -14.64 -10.77
CA ASN A 344 -15.28 -15.07 -9.87
C ASN A 344 -16.06 -13.88 -9.26
N ASP A 345 -16.30 -12.83 -10.05
CA ASP A 345 -17.06 -11.65 -9.64
C ASP A 345 -18.56 -11.76 -9.93
N GLY A 346 -18.98 -12.87 -10.54
CA GLY A 346 -20.37 -13.15 -10.89
C GLY A 346 -20.81 -12.58 -12.22
N ALA A 347 -19.90 -11.99 -13.00
CA ALA A 347 -20.19 -11.41 -14.29
C ALA A 347 -19.20 -11.90 -15.36
N PHE A 348 -19.70 -12.15 -16.57
CA PHE A 348 -18.91 -12.39 -17.76
C PHE A 348 -18.67 -11.03 -18.44
N ASN A 349 -17.50 -10.42 -18.24
CA ASN A 349 -17.20 -9.05 -18.63
C ASN A 349 -15.75 -8.78 -19.09
N THR A 350 -15.42 -7.51 -19.31
CA THR A 350 -14.12 -7.11 -19.85
C THR A 350 -12.92 -7.31 -18.91
N TYR A 351 -13.12 -7.65 -17.63
CA TYR A 351 -12.01 -8.04 -16.75
C TYR A 351 -11.55 -9.46 -17.02
N ASP A 352 -12.48 -10.39 -17.21
CA ASP A 352 -12.14 -11.76 -17.51
C ASP A 352 -11.41 -11.80 -18.86
N LEU A 353 -11.87 -11.00 -19.83
CA LEU A 353 -11.15 -10.78 -21.08
C LEU A 353 -9.71 -10.28 -20.87
N ALA A 354 -9.49 -9.38 -19.90
CA ALA A 354 -8.16 -8.90 -19.57
C ALA A 354 -7.29 -10.01 -18.93
N LEU A 355 -7.89 -10.90 -18.13
CA LEU A 355 -7.21 -12.07 -17.56
C LEU A 355 -6.85 -13.10 -18.65
N ILE A 356 -7.73 -13.34 -19.63
CA ILE A 356 -7.42 -14.16 -20.81
C ILE A 356 -6.22 -13.58 -21.56
N ASN A 357 -6.25 -12.28 -21.85
CA ASN A 357 -5.18 -11.63 -22.59
C ASN A 357 -3.84 -11.63 -21.82
N GLU A 358 -3.86 -11.38 -20.50
CA GLU A 358 -2.66 -11.46 -19.66
C GLU A 358 -2.12 -12.89 -19.63
N TYR A 359 -2.99 -13.90 -19.54
CA TYR A 359 -2.60 -15.30 -19.60
C TYR A 359 -1.93 -15.64 -20.94
N ILE A 360 -2.54 -15.28 -22.08
CA ILE A 360 -2.00 -15.53 -23.43
C ILE A 360 -0.61 -14.88 -23.57
N ILE A 361 -0.46 -13.60 -23.19
CA ILE A 361 0.83 -12.89 -23.25
C ILE A 361 1.86 -13.57 -22.35
N SER A 362 1.45 -13.99 -21.15
CA SER A 362 2.35 -14.61 -20.18
C SER A 362 2.97 -15.91 -20.67
N ARG A 363 2.28 -16.70 -21.51
CA ARG A 363 2.79 -17.98 -22.04
C ARG A 363 4.02 -17.84 -22.94
N SER A 364 4.21 -16.69 -23.57
CA SER A 364 5.43 -16.45 -24.38
C SER A 364 6.66 -16.08 -23.55
N ARG A 365 6.47 -15.68 -22.29
CA ARG A 365 7.52 -15.14 -21.40
C ARG A 365 7.81 -16.04 -20.20
N LEU A 366 6.87 -16.89 -19.80
CA LEU A 366 7.01 -17.80 -18.66
C LEU A 366 7.37 -19.22 -19.13
N PRO A 367 8.19 -19.97 -18.36
CA PRO A 367 8.46 -21.37 -18.64
C PRO A 367 7.20 -22.23 -18.43
N GLU A 368 7.14 -23.38 -19.08
CA GLU A 368 6.02 -24.32 -18.91
C GLU A 368 5.95 -24.76 -17.44
N GLY A 369 4.75 -24.76 -16.86
CA GLY A 369 4.54 -25.06 -15.43
C GLY A 369 4.51 -23.83 -14.51
N VAL A 370 4.76 -22.62 -15.04
CA VAL A 370 4.48 -21.35 -14.35
C VAL A 370 3.31 -20.65 -15.03
N SER A 371 2.31 -20.25 -14.23
CA SER A 371 1.09 -19.60 -14.73
C SER A 371 0.86 -18.25 -14.06
N VAL A 372 -0.04 -17.44 -14.63
CA VAL A 372 -0.62 -16.24 -13.98
C VAL A 372 -2.08 -16.44 -13.56
N LEU A 373 -2.68 -17.59 -13.95
CA LEU A 373 -4.03 -18.03 -13.58
C LEU A 373 -3.97 -19.42 -12.93
N THR A 374 -4.85 -19.66 -11.98
CA THR A 374 -5.13 -20.98 -11.39
C THR A 374 -5.78 -21.90 -12.43
N LYS A 375 -5.79 -23.21 -12.17
CA LYS A 375 -6.49 -24.19 -13.03
C LYS A 375 -7.97 -23.89 -13.18
N SER A 376 -8.63 -23.46 -12.11
CA SER A 376 -10.04 -23.07 -12.13
C SER A 376 -10.28 -21.85 -13.03
N GLU A 377 -9.39 -20.85 -12.95
CA GLU A 377 -9.43 -19.65 -13.79
C GLU A 377 -9.14 -19.99 -15.27
N ILE A 378 -8.19 -20.89 -15.54
CA ILE A 378 -7.90 -21.40 -16.89
C ILE A 378 -9.13 -22.14 -17.45
N ALA A 379 -9.76 -23.01 -16.66
CA ALA A 379 -10.97 -23.72 -17.09
C ALA A 379 -12.14 -22.75 -17.38
N ALA A 380 -12.28 -21.68 -16.61
CA ALA A 380 -13.26 -20.64 -16.90
C ALA A 380 -12.90 -19.81 -18.15
N ALA A 381 -11.61 -19.67 -18.46
CA ALA A 381 -11.12 -18.92 -19.62
C ALA A 381 -11.33 -19.66 -20.96
N ASP A 382 -11.44 -20.99 -20.96
CA ASP A 382 -11.61 -21.85 -22.15
C ASP A 382 -13.06 -21.82 -22.65
N ILE A 383 -13.46 -20.70 -23.23
CA ILE A 383 -14.83 -20.45 -23.68
C ILE A 383 -15.16 -21.28 -24.93
N SER A 384 -14.15 -21.58 -25.74
CA SER A 384 -14.30 -22.42 -26.93
C SER A 384 -14.50 -23.90 -26.56
N GLY A 385 -14.00 -24.33 -25.41
CA GLY A 385 -14.06 -25.70 -24.91
C GLY A 385 -13.11 -26.65 -25.63
N ASP A 386 -12.06 -26.13 -26.26
CA ASP A 386 -11.10 -26.92 -27.03
C ASP A 386 -9.86 -27.34 -26.21
N GLY A 387 -9.79 -26.92 -24.95
CA GLY A 387 -8.71 -27.22 -24.02
C GLY A 387 -7.50 -26.29 -24.14
N LEU A 388 -7.55 -25.28 -24.99
CA LEU A 388 -6.53 -24.24 -25.16
C LEU A 388 -7.13 -22.88 -24.82
N ILE A 389 -6.29 -21.98 -24.28
CA ILE A 389 -6.66 -20.56 -24.14
C ILE A 389 -5.95 -19.80 -25.24
N ASP A 390 -6.66 -19.34 -26.26
CA ASP A 390 -6.09 -18.60 -27.38
C ASP A 390 -7.02 -17.53 -27.96
N ASP A 391 -6.67 -17.01 -29.15
CA ASP A 391 -7.42 -15.95 -29.80
C ASP A 391 -8.88 -16.38 -30.10
N THR A 392 -9.15 -17.68 -30.20
CA THR A 392 -10.50 -18.24 -30.35
C THR A 392 -11.37 -17.91 -29.13
N ASP A 393 -10.84 -18.09 -27.92
CA ASP A 393 -11.56 -17.75 -26.68
C ASP A 393 -11.78 -16.25 -26.57
N VAL A 394 -10.79 -15.44 -26.95
CA VAL A 394 -10.90 -13.97 -27.00
C VAL A 394 -12.01 -13.54 -27.94
N ILE A 395 -12.08 -14.12 -29.14
CA ILE A 395 -13.13 -13.81 -30.13
C ILE A 395 -14.50 -14.25 -29.61
N MET A 396 -14.62 -15.46 -29.07
CA MET A 396 -15.86 -15.97 -28.48
C MET A 396 -16.32 -15.12 -27.30
N TYR A 397 -15.38 -14.66 -26.46
CA TYR A 397 -15.63 -13.72 -25.37
C TYR A 397 -16.25 -12.43 -25.90
N LEU A 398 -15.59 -11.79 -26.88
CA LEU A 398 -16.02 -10.54 -27.49
C LEU A 398 -17.40 -10.68 -28.16
N MET A 399 -17.67 -11.81 -28.82
CA MET A 399 -18.99 -12.10 -29.40
C MET A 399 -20.08 -12.24 -28.34
N ARG A 400 -19.75 -12.67 -27.13
CA ARG A 400 -20.70 -12.86 -26.03
C ARG A 400 -21.05 -11.55 -25.33
N ILE A 401 -20.11 -10.61 -25.21
CA ILE A 401 -20.33 -9.32 -24.53
C ILE A 401 -20.80 -8.19 -25.45
N CYS A 402 -20.61 -8.32 -26.76
CA CYS A 402 -21.02 -7.30 -27.75
C CYS A 402 -22.42 -7.55 -28.36
N ASN A 403 -23.07 -8.66 -28.00
CA ASN A 403 -24.47 -8.94 -28.30
C ASN A 403 -25.32 -8.64 -27.06
#